data_AF-G4CVI2-F1
#
_entry.id   AF-G4CVI2-F1
#
_cell.length_a   1.000
_cell.length_b   1.000
_cell.length_c   1.000
_cell.angle_alpha   90.00
_cell.angle_beta   90.00
_cell.angle_gamma   90.00
#
_symmetry.space_group_name_H-M   'P 1'
#
loop_
_entity.id
_entity.type
_entity.pdbx_description
1 polymer ?
#
loop_
_entity_poly.entity_id
_entity_poly.type
_entity_poly.pdbx_seq_one_letter_code
_entity_poly.pdbx_strand_id
1 'polypeptide(L)' 'MLESQSLALQSTSEILKNKFDSALIRHDAWWLVFIAVIIGLGATILAGMAVWCVVNQHGKFTGHWKWVKSGVSVSMECVR' A
#
# COMPACT_ATOMS: atom_id res chain seq x y z
N MET A 1 -22.54 -7.42 27.21
CA MET A 1 -21.90 -8.23 26.15
C MET A 1 -20.94 -7.45 25.25
N LEU A 2 -20.97 -6.11 25.21
CA LEU A 2 -20.03 -5.31 24.39
C LEU A 2 -18.64 -5.17 25.04
N GLU A 3 -18.56 -5.19 26.39
CA GLU A 3 -17.30 -5.03 27.15
C GLU A 3 -16.40 -6.27 27.17
N SER A 4 -16.95 -7.46 26.94
CA SER A 4 -16.16 -8.70 26.87
C SER A 4 -15.41 -8.84 25.54
N GLN A 5 -15.95 -8.26 24.46
CA GLN A 5 -15.33 -8.29 23.13
C GLN A 5 -14.13 -7.34 23.02
N SER A 6 -14.18 -6.18 23.71
CA SER A 6 -13.09 -5.20 23.74
C SER A 6 -11.85 -5.72 24.47
N LEU A 7 -12.01 -6.45 25.58
CA LEU A 7 -10.89 -7.04 26.34
C LEU A 7 -10.19 -8.20 25.58
N ALA A 8 -10.95 -9.00 24.84
CA ALA A 8 -10.39 -10.05 23.97
C ALA A 8 -9.65 -9.46 22.76
N LEU A 9 -10.16 -8.36 22.19
CA LEU A 9 -9.49 -7.64 21.10
C LEU A 9 -8.24 -6.90 21.59
N GLN A 10 -8.27 -6.33 22.80
CA GLN A 10 -7.11 -5.70 23.43
C GLN A 10 -6.00 -6.72 23.71
N SER A 11 -6.31 -7.85 24.34
CA SER A 11 -5.30 -8.88 24.64
C SER A 11 -4.70 -9.50 23.38
N THR A 12 -5.50 -9.73 22.33
CA THR A 12 -4.98 -10.19 21.04
C THR A 12 -4.12 -9.14 20.34
N SER A 13 -4.46 -7.84 20.43
CA SER A 13 -3.63 -6.76 19.88
C SER A 13 -2.27 -6.64 20.56
N GLU A 14 -2.21 -6.85 21.89
CA GLU A 14 -0.97 -6.82 22.67
C GLU A 14 -0.10 -8.06 22.42
N ILE A 15 -0.72 -9.24 22.25
CA ILE A 15 -0.02 -10.46 21.81
C ILE A 15 0.52 -10.30 20.38
N LEU A 16 -0.26 -9.70 19.48
CA LEU A 16 0.18 -9.41 18.12
C LEU A 16 1.36 -8.44 18.13
N LYS A 17 1.28 -7.33 18.89
CA LYS A 17 2.38 -6.37 19.05
C LYS A 17 3.65 -7.05 19.51
N ASN A 18 3.61 -7.86 20.57
CA ASN A 18 4.80 -8.55 21.08
C ASN A 18 5.41 -9.54 20.08
N LYS A 19 4.58 -10.24 19.30
CA LYS A 19 5.08 -11.11 18.22
C LYS A 19 5.65 -10.31 17.06
N PHE A 20 5.02 -9.19 16.70
CA PHE A 20 5.53 -8.28 15.69
C PHE A 20 6.84 -7.64 16.14
N ASP A 21 6.97 -7.14 17.36
CA ASP A 21 8.22 -6.60 17.92
C ASP A 21 9.33 -7.65 17.91
N SER A 22 9.03 -8.87 18.33
CA SER A 22 10.00 -9.97 18.30
C SER A 22 10.42 -10.34 16.87
N ALA A 23 9.52 -10.25 15.90
CA ALA A 23 9.82 -10.46 14.48
C ALA A 23 10.55 -9.25 13.87
N LEU A 24 10.23 -8.03 14.30
CA LEU A 24 10.85 -6.77 13.88
C LEU A 24 12.31 -6.70 14.31
N ILE A 25 12.62 -7.19 15.52
CA ILE A 25 13.98 -7.32 16.03
C ILE A 25 14.77 -8.39 15.26
N ARG A 26 14.09 -9.39 14.68
CA ARG A 26 14.73 -10.51 13.96
C ARG A 26 14.96 -10.24 12.47
N HIS A 27 14.15 -9.37 11.86
CA HIS A 27 14.30 -8.92 10.48
C HIS A 27 14.98 -7.55 10.50
N ASP A 28 16.24 -7.48 10.06
CA ASP A 28 17.06 -6.27 10.04
C ASP A 28 16.24 -5.03 9.67
N ALA A 29 16.36 -3.96 10.46
CA ALA A 29 15.63 -2.68 10.27
C ALA A 29 15.66 -2.17 8.81
N TRP A 30 16.67 -2.57 8.05
CA TRP A 30 16.81 -2.32 6.62
C TRP A 30 15.65 -2.85 5.76
N TRP A 31 15.07 -4.00 6.11
CA TRP A 31 13.91 -4.54 5.39
C TRP A 31 12.69 -3.63 5.51
N LEU A 32 12.46 -3.05 6.69
CA LEU A 32 11.38 -2.08 6.90
C LEU A 32 11.61 -0.81 6.11
N VAL A 33 12.86 -0.33 6.04
CA VAL A 33 13.24 0.81 5.20
C VAL A 33 12.92 0.52 3.74
N PHE A 34 13.30 -0.66 3.24
CA PHE A 34 13.01 -1.07 1.87
C PHE A 34 11.49 -1.08 1.56
N ILE A 35 10.68 -1.65 2.46
CA ILE A 35 9.21 -1.65 2.32
C ILE A 35 8.64 -0.22 2.37
N ALA A 36 9.11 0.61 3.29
CA ALA A 36 8.68 2.00 3.39
C ALA A 36 8.97 2.79 2.09
N VAL A 37 10.13 2.55 1.47
CA VAL A 37 10.49 3.16 0.18
C VAL A 37 9.57 2.68 -0.95
N ILE A 38 9.25 1.38 -1.03
CA ILE A 38 8.32 0.85 -2.04
C ILE A 38 6.94 1.47 -1.88
N ILE A 39 6.42 1.55 -0.64
CA ILE A 39 5.12 2.15 -0.36
C ILE A 39 5.14 3.64 -0.72
N GLY A 40 6.22 4.35 -0.37
CA GLY A 40 6.41 5.76 -0.74
C GLY A 40 6.38 5.98 -2.25
N LEU A 41 7.13 5.18 -3.01
CA LEU A 41 7.12 5.24 -4.47
C LEU A 41 5.72 4.95 -5.04
N GLY A 42 5.05 3.92 -4.54
CA GLY A 42 3.66 3.60 -4.94
C GLY A 42 2.70 4.76 -4.67
N ALA A 43 2.79 5.37 -3.48
CA ALA A 43 1.95 6.50 -3.10
C ALA A 43 2.18 7.73 -3.98
N THR A 44 3.45 8.04 -4.31
CA THR A 44 3.75 9.18 -5.19
C THR A 44 3.20 9.01 -6.61
N ILE A 45 3.25 7.79 -7.15
CA ILE A 45 2.66 7.47 -8.46
C ILE A 45 1.14 7.65 -8.42
N LEU A 46 0.47 7.13 -7.38
CA LEU A 46 -0.98 7.29 -7.20
C LEU A 46 -1.38 8.76 -7.01
N ALA A 47 -0.60 9.53 -6.23
CA ALA A 47 -0.84 10.96 -6.03
C ALA A 47 -0.66 11.74 -7.34
N GLY A 48 0.38 11.44 -8.12
CA GLY A 48 0.60 12.03 -9.44
C GLY A 48 -0.56 11.76 -10.41
N MET A 49 -1.10 10.54 -10.41
CA MET A 49 -2.30 10.18 -11.17
C MET A 49 -3.54 10.96 -10.72
N ALA A 50 -3.77 11.06 -9.41
CA ALA A 50 -4.90 11.80 -8.86
C ALA A 50 -4.84 13.29 -9.25
N VAL A 51 -3.66 13.91 -9.11
CA VAL A 51 -3.44 15.30 -9.55
C VAL A 51 -3.70 15.42 -11.05
N TRP A 52 -3.18 14.52 -11.88
CA TRP A 52 -3.38 14.54 -13.33
C TRP A 52 -4.86 14.45 -13.73
N CYS A 53 -5.65 13.59 -13.07
CA CYS A 53 -7.09 13.51 -13.34
C CYS A 53 -7.79 14.84 -13.02
N VAL A 54 -7.39 15.55 -11.95
CA VAL A 54 -7.98 16.83 -11.56
C VAL A 54 -7.65 17.94 -12.57
N VAL A 55 -6.39 18.06 -13.01
CA VAL A 55 -6.00 19.12 -13.95
C VAL A 55 -6.44 18.89 -15.39
N ASN A 56 -6.33 17.66 -15.91
CA ASN A 56 -6.59 17.40 -17.33
C ASN A 56 -8.00 16.88 -17.64
N GLN A 57 -8.83 16.57 -16.63
CA GLN A 57 -10.25 16.16 -16.67
C GLN A 57 -10.64 14.98 -17.60
N HIS A 58 -9.88 14.68 -18.65
CA HIS A 58 -10.12 13.69 -19.68
C HIS A 58 -8.75 13.17 -20.17
N GLY A 59 -8.49 11.86 -20.02
CA GLY A 59 -7.27 11.25 -20.54
C GLY A 59 -6.89 9.93 -19.88
N LYS A 60 -5.96 9.21 -20.53
CA LYS A 60 -5.31 8.00 -19.98
C LYS A 60 -3.91 8.37 -19.51
N PHE A 61 -3.63 8.24 -18.21
CA PHE A 61 -2.34 8.62 -17.63
C PHE A 61 -1.19 7.69 -18.08
N THR A 62 -1.52 6.42 -18.32
CA THR A 62 -0.55 5.38 -18.64
C THR A 62 -0.86 4.84 -20.03
N GLY A 63 -0.23 5.43 -21.06
CA GLY A 63 -0.26 4.91 -22.42
C GLY A 63 0.32 3.49 -22.46
N HIS A 64 -0.55 2.49 -22.62
CA HIS A 64 -0.25 1.10 -23.01
C HIS A 64 1.13 0.54 -22.57
N TRP A 65 1.36 0.41 -21.26
CA TRP A 65 2.54 -0.29 -20.75
C TRP A 65 2.36 -1.81 -20.95
N LYS A 66 2.77 -2.30 -22.12
CA LYS A 66 2.86 -3.72 -22.42
C LYS A 66 4.22 -4.25 -21.96
N TRP A 67 4.25 -4.90 -20.80
CA TRP A 67 5.41 -5.68 -20.37
C TRP A 67 5.45 -6.95 -21.23
N VAL A 68 6.27 -6.93 -22.29
CA VAL A 68 6.26 -7.84 -23.45
C VAL A 68 6.48 -9.35 -23.14
N LYS A 69 6.52 -9.76 -21.87
CA LYS A 69 6.66 -11.19 -21.47
C LYS A 69 5.63 -11.71 -20.46
N SER A 70 4.86 -10.86 -19.79
CA SER A 70 3.74 -11.29 -18.95
C SER A 70 2.58 -10.36 -19.24
N GLY A 71 1.48 -10.88 -19.78
CA GLY A 71 0.34 -10.15 -20.33
C GLY A 71 -0.47 -9.29 -19.35
N VAL A 72 0.18 -8.64 -18.39
CA VAL A 72 -0.41 -7.69 -17.45
C VAL A 72 -0.30 -6.30 -18.06
N SER A 73 -1.40 -5.87 -18.68
CA SER A 73 -1.59 -4.49 -19.11
C SER A 73 -2.26 -3.69 -17.99
N VAL A 74 -1.52 -2.80 -17.34
CA VAL A 74 -2.12 -1.86 -16.37
C VAL A 74 -2.51 -0.60 -17.11
N SER A 75 -3.80 -0.45 -17.40
CA SER A 75 -4.36 0.79 -17.96
C SER A 75 -5.18 1.46 -16.88
N MET A 76 -4.82 2.70 -16.53
CA MET A 76 -5.54 3.52 -15.55
C MET A 76 -6.16 4.69 -16.30
N GLU A 77 -7.49 4.69 -16.35
CA GLU A 77 -8.31 5.69 -17.03
C GLU A 77 -8.91 6.61 -15.96
N CYS A 78 -8.78 7.93 -16.14
CA CYS A 78 -9.50 8.88 -15.31
C CYS A 78 -10.96 8.87 -15.77
N VAL A 79 -11.83 8.21 -15.00
CA VAL A 79 -13.29 8.25 -15.23
C VAL A 79 -13.84 9.37 -14.36
N ARG A 80 -14.52 10.33 -15.00
CA ARG A 80 -15.14 11.48 -14.36
C ARG A 80 -16.23 11.06 -13.37
#